data_AF-A0A2S6F7V0-F1
#
_entry.id   AF-A0A2S6F7V0-F1
#
_cell.length_a   1.000
_cell.length_b   1.000
_cell.length_c   1.000
_cell.angle_alpha   90.00
_cell.angle_beta   90.00
_cell.angle_gamma   90.00
#
_symmetry.space_group_name_H-M   'P 1'
#
loop_
_entity.id
_entity.type
_entity.pdbx_description
1 polymer ?
#
loop_
_entity_poly.entity_id
_entity_poly.type
_entity_poly.pdbx_seq_one_letter_code
_entity_poly.pdbx_strand_id
1 'polypeptide(L)'
;MWYQNIMRNLLEKLPEANRKDGENFLSKLFLAIRKVDNKLEMEFFLGLIEKSFLKFENEKPGSVTLAKFSRHILGLSLLYVKSGNDAAIWNSDFIPYLTEIKKFLDTDKEGKLLNKFLNQLEVETFVSLNHQLDIDFKHLISILKGNCTLETIQSFTEACKGLDNDCSKGFSQMMKEIEAQMINLQFAVDFDSEASLNITDENLENTPLQKNVHVNSMPKSVSILHRLGIFKLFTLSGVELSDQTNVLVNKK
;
A
#
# COMPACT_ATOMS: atom_id res chain seq x y z
N MET A 1 -9.66 8.10 0.00
CA MET A 1 -8.67 7.74 1.06
C MET A 1 -7.29 7.87 0.45
N TRP A 2 -6.32 8.41 1.19
CA TRP A 2 -5.01 8.81 0.63
C TRP A 2 -4.33 7.68 -0.16
N TYR A 3 -4.32 6.47 0.37
CA TYR A 3 -3.68 5.31 -0.27
C TYR A 3 -4.39 4.88 -1.57
N GLN A 4 -5.71 5.05 -1.67
CA GLN A 4 -6.42 4.78 -2.93
C GLN A 4 -6.07 5.80 -4.00
N ASN A 5 -5.91 7.08 -3.63
CA ASN A 5 -5.52 8.12 -4.57
C ASN A 5 -4.16 7.82 -5.17
N ILE A 6 -3.19 7.39 -4.35
CA ILE A 6 -1.86 7.00 -4.81
C ILE A 6 -1.93 5.76 -5.72
N MET A 7 -2.63 4.71 -5.30
CA MET A 7 -2.77 3.47 -6.07
C MET A 7 -3.49 3.67 -7.41
N ARG A 8 -4.37 4.66 -7.52
CA ARG A 8 -5.07 5.01 -8.77
C ARG A 8 -4.12 5.47 -9.87
N ASN A 9 -2.96 6.02 -9.54
CA ASN A 9 -1.96 6.41 -10.55
C ASN A 9 -1.45 5.20 -11.34
N LEU A 10 -1.43 4.00 -10.74
CA LEU A 10 -1.06 2.77 -11.45
C LEU A 10 -2.11 2.30 -12.47
N LEU A 11 -3.33 2.85 -12.46
CA LEU A 11 -4.36 2.48 -13.43
C LEU A 11 -3.99 2.86 -14.86
N GLU A 12 -3.10 3.83 -15.06
CA GLU A 12 -2.60 4.17 -16.40
C GLU A 12 -1.91 2.97 -17.10
N LYS A 13 -1.36 2.04 -16.30
CA LYS A 13 -0.67 0.84 -16.77
C LYS A 13 -1.64 -0.18 -17.36
N LEU A 14 -2.92 -0.08 -17.03
CA LEU A 14 -3.98 -0.89 -17.61
C LEU A 14 -4.43 -0.34 -18.97
N PRO A 15 -4.85 -1.21 -19.91
CA PRO A 15 -5.59 -0.79 -21.10
C PRO A 15 -6.76 0.12 -20.70
N GLU A 16 -7.02 1.16 -21.49
CA GLU A 16 -8.02 2.18 -21.17
C GLU A 16 -9.40 1.58 -20.86
N ALA A 17 -9.82 0.58 -21.65
CA ALA A 17 -11.06 -0.16 -21.46
C ALA A 17 -11.18 -0.85 -20.09
N ASN A 18 -10.05 -1.18 -19.44
CA ASN A 18 -10.00 -1.89 -18.17
C ASN A 18 -9.77 -0.97 -16.96
N ARG A 19 -9.53 0.33 -17.15
CA ARG A 19 -9.18 1.25 -16.04
C ARG A 19 -10.28 1.37 -15.00
N LYS A 20 -11.53 1.48 -15.46
CA LYS A 20 -12.71 1.51 -14.59
C LYS A 20 -12.88 0.21 -13.78
N ASP A 21 -12.58 -0.93 -14.39
CA ASP A 21 -12.60 -2.21 -13.70
C ASP A 21 -11.44 -2.35 -12.70
N GLY A 22 -10.26 -1.82 -13.02
CA GLY A 22 -9.13 -1.72 -12.09
C GLY A 22 -9.46 -0.86 -10.86
N GLU A 23 -10.12 0.28 -11.06
CA GLU A 23 -10.59 1.14 -9.97
C GLU A 23 -11.63 0.43 -9.09
N ASN A 24 -12.58 -0.26 -9.72
CA ASN A 24 -13.60 -1.04 -9.05
C ASN A 24 -12.97 -2.19 -8.23
N PHE A 25 -11.98 -2.87 -8.82
CA PHE A 25 -11.19 -3.90 -8.13
C PHE A 25 -10.51 -3.34 -6.88
N LEU A 26 -9.77 -2.22 -6.98
CA LEU A 26 -9.10 -1.59 -5.83
C LEU A 26 -10.10 -1.27 -4.71
N SER A 27 -11.21 -0.65 -5.07
CA SER A 27 -12.24 -0.24 -4.11
C SER A 27 -12.82 -1.44 -3.37
N LYS A 28 -13.20 -2.49 -4.10
CA LYS A 28 -13.74 -3.72 -3.53
C LYS A 28 -12.72 -4.52 -2.73
N LEU A 29 -11.46 -4.55 -3.18
CA LEU A 29 -10.38 -5.20 -2.44
C LEU A 29 -10.22 -4.55 -1.06
N PHE A 30 -10.07 -3.22 -0.99
CA PHE A 30 -9.91 -2.54 0.31
C PHE A 30 -11.12 -2.73 1.24
N LEU A 31 -12.33 -2.84 0.69
CA LEU A 31 -13.51 -3.20 1.48
C LEU A 31 -13.43 -4.63 2.01
N ALA A 32 -13.02 -5.59 1.17
CA ALA A 32 -12.85 -6.99 1.57
C ALA A 32 -11.77 -7.15 2.65
N ILE A 33 -10.62 -6.51 2.49
CA ILE A 33 -9.53 -6.54 3.47
C ILE A 33 -10.01 -6.02 4.83
N ARG A 34 -10.76 -4.90 4.85
CA ARG A 34 -11.33 -4.34 6.10
C ARG A 34 -12.34 -5.23 6.81
N LYS A 35 -12.94 -6.17 6.10
CA LYS A 35 -13.86 -7.16 6.70
C LYS A 35 -13.11 -8.31 7.34
N VAL A 36 -11.90 -8.62 6.86
CA VAL A 36 -11.00 -9.61 7.47
C VAL A 36 -10.27 -8.98 8.66
N ASP A 37 -9.73 -7.80 8.47
CA ASP A 37 -9.01 -7.05 9.51
C ASP A 37 -9.41 -5.57 9.45
N ASN A 38 -10.09 -5.10 10.50
CA ASN A 38 -10.54 -3.72 10.59
C ASN A 38 -9.49 -2.78 11.21
N LYS A 39 -8.34 -3.30 11.64
CA LYS A 39 -7.21 -2.56 12.23
C LYS A 39 -5.95 -2.79 11.43
N LEU A 40 -5.98 -2.35 10.17
CA LEU A 40 -4.82 -2.44 9.29
C LEU A 40 -3.72 -1.49 9.76
N GLU A 41 -2.55 -2.06 10.01
CA GLU A 41 -1.32 -1.33 10.33
C GLU A 41 -0.85 -0.44 9.17
N MET A 42 -0.07 0.59 9.48
CA MET A 42 0.45 1.51 8.48
C MET A 42 1.34 0.78 7.46
N GLU A 43 2.10 -0.21 7.91
CA GLU A 43 2.95 -1.10 7.11
C GLU A 43 2.19 -1.76 5.97
N PHE A 44 0.92 -2.13 6.18
CA PHE A 44 0.09 -2.69 5.11
C PHE A 44 -0.06 -1.71 3.95
N PHE A 45 -0.39 -0.44 4.23
CA PHE A 45 -0.60 0.56 3.20
C PHE A 45 0.71 0.93 2.50
N LEU A 46 1.76 1.15 3.28
CA LEU A 46 3.08 1.54 2.76
C LEU A 46 3.69 0.44 1.90
N GLY A 47 3.67 -0.80 2.39
CA GLY A 47 4.18 -1.96 1.68
C GLY A 47 3.39 -2.28 0.42
N LEU A 48 2.05 -2.16 0.47
CA LEU A 48 1.21 -2.33 -0.71
C LEU A 48 1.54 -1.30 -1.79
N ILE A 49 1.67 -0.02 -1.42
CA ILE A 49 2.01 1.06 -2.37
C ILE A 49 3.40 0.82 -2.96
N GLU A 50 4.42 0.70 -2.11
CA GLU A 50 5.82 0.62 -2.55
C GLU A 50 6.04 -0.58 -3.48
N LYS A 51 5.60 -1.78 -3.08
CA LYS A 51 5.79 -2.99 -3.89
C LYS A 51 4.96 -2.97 -5.18
N SER A 52 3.76 -2.37 -5.17
CA SER A 52 2.95 -2.25 -6.39
C SER A 52 3.59 -1.31 -7.41
N PHE A 53 4.15 -0.18 -6.96
CA PHE A 53 4.88 0.74 -7.84
C PHE A 53 6.16 0.08 -8.35
N LEU A 54 6.93 -0.59 -7.48
CA LEU A 54 8.14 -1.32 -7.89
C LEU A 54 7.85 -2.32 -9.03
N LYS A 55 6.68 -2.96 -8.98
CA LYS A 55 6.26 -3.93 -10.00
C LYS A 55 5.87 -3.29 -11.34
N PHE A 56 5.25 -2.11 -11.32
CA PHE A 56 4.51 -1.58 -12.48
C PHE A 56 4.98 -0.20 -12.97
N GLU A 57 5.79 0.54 -12.22
CA GLU A 57 6.19 1.92 -12.57
C GLU A 57 6.88 2.01 -13.93
N ASN A 58 7.72 1.01 -14.24
CA ASN A 58 8.51 0.90 -15.47
C ASN A 58 7.75 0.18 -16.60
N GLU A 59 6.53 -0.30 -16.35
CA GLU A 59 5.69 -0.89 -17.39
C GLU A 59 5.11 0.21 -18.29
N LYS A 60 4.97 -0.10 -19.58
CA LYS A 60 4.40 0.85 -20.55
C LYS A 60 2.92 1.10 -20.24
N PRO A 61 2.40 2.33 -20.42
CA PRO A 61 0.97 2.59 -20.30
C PRO A 61 0.15 1.62 -21.17
N GLY A 62 -0.95 1.11 -20.64
CA GLY A 62 -1.80 0.15 -21.35
C GLY A 62 -1.26 -1.28 -21.51
N SER A 63 -0.05 -1.59 -21.03
CA SER A 63 0.58 -2.90 -21.27
C SER A 63 0.24 -3.99 -20.25
N VAL A 64 -0.27 -3.61 -19.08
CA VAL A 64 -0.54 -4.54 -17.98
C VAL A 64 -1.98 -5.02 -18.06
N THR A 65 -2.19 -6.34 -18.19
CA THR A 65 -3.54 -6.92 -18.14
C THR A 65 -4.19 -6.72 -16.76
N LEU A 66 -5.51 -6.58 -16.72
CA LEU A 66 -6.27 -6.46 -15.47
C LEU A 66 -5.99 -7.64 -14.51
N ALA A 67 -5.94 -8.87 -15.02
CA ALA A 67 -5.65 -10.05 -14.20
C ALA A 67 -4.25 -9.99 -13.56
N LYS A 68 -3.20 -9.64 -14.32
CA LYS A 68 -1.83 -9.46 -13.77
C LYS A 68 -1.81 -8.42 -12.66
N PHE A 69 -2.45 -7.27 -12.89
CA PHE A 69 -2.56 -6.20 -11.90
C PHE A 69 -3.29 -6.64 -10.64
N SER A 70 -4.50 -7.18 -10.79
CA SER A 70 -5.36 -7.59 -9.69
C SER A 70 -4.76 -8.74 -8.87
N ARG A 71 -4.15 -9.72 -9.53
CA ARG A 71 -3.47 -10.84 -8.85
C ARG A 71 -2.31 -10.32 -8.00
N HIS A 72 -1.45 -9.47 -8.54
CA HIS A 72 -0.31 -8.94 -7.80
C HIS A 72 -0.73 -8.17 -6.55
N ILE A 73 -1.68 -7.23 -6.69
CA ILE A 73 -2.15 -6.41 -5.57
C ILE A 73 -2.88 -7.25 -4.51
N LEU A 74 -3.69 -8.23 -4.94
CA LEU A 74 -4.32 -9.17 -4.01
C LEU A 74 -3.26 -9.97 -3.25
N GLY A 75 -2.26 -10.53 -3.95
CA GLY A 75 -1.17 -11.28 -3.33
C GLY A 75 -0.39 -10.46 -2.30
N LEU A 76 -0.05 -9.21 -2.62
CA LEU A 76 0.56 -8.29 -1.66
C LEU A 76 -0.34 -8.05 -0.45
N SER A 77 -1.64 -7.87 -0.68
CA SER A 77 -2.60 -7.63 0.39
C SER A 77 -2.69 -8.83 1.34
N LEU A 78 -2.67 -10.06 0.82
CA LEU A 78 -2.65 -11.28 1.64
C LEU A 78 -1.40 -11.32 2.53
N LEU A 79 -0.22 -11.04 1.96
CA LEU A 79 1.05 -11.08 2.68
C LEU A 79 1.09 -10.03 3.79
N TYR A 80 0.79 -8.76 3.48
CA TYR A 80 0.93 -7.67 4.44
C TYR A 80 -0.11 -7.72 5.57
N VAL A 81 -1.35 -8.16 5.29
CA VAL A 81 -2.34 -8.36 6.35
C VAL A 81 -1.87 -9.41 7.36
N LYS A 82 -1.30 -10.52 6.86
CA LYS A 82 -0.81 -11.60 7.71
C LYS A 82 0.50 -11.28 8.43
N SER A 83 1.38 -10.49 7.82
CA SER A 83 2.66 -10.12 8.45
C SER A 83 2.49 -8.99 9.47
N GLY A 84 1.50 -8.12 9.26
CA GLY A 84 1.23 -6.97 10.12
C GLY A 84 0.41 -7.30 11.37
N ASN A 85 -0.34 -8.40 11.37
CA ASN A 85 -1.22 -8.78 12.47
C ASN A 85 -0.63 -9.93 13.30
N ASP A 86 -0.69 -9.81 14.63
CA ASP A 86 -0.25 -10.84 15.58
C ASP A 86 -1.28 -11.98 15.68
N ALA A 87 -2.52 -11.73 15.26
CA ALA A 87 -3.55 -12.75 15.13
C ALA A 87 -3.30 -13.62 13.88
N ALA A 88 -3.57 -14.92 14.02
CA ALA A 88 -3.50 -15.85 12.91
C ALA A 88 -4.61 -15.57 11.89
N ILE A 89 -4.27 -14.92 10.78
CA ILE A 89 -5.14 -14.70 9.63
C ILE A 89 -4.81 -15.72 8.53
N TRP A 90 -5.83 -16.45 8.07
CA TRP A 90 -5.71 -17.51 7.07
C TRP A 90 -6.31 -17.06 5.73
N ASN A 91 -5.88 -17.68 4.62
CA ASN A 91 -6.47 -17.40 3.30
C ASN A 91 -7.98 -17.71 3.24
N SER A 92 -8.46 -18.65 4.07
CA SER A 92 -9.87 -18.96 4.21
C SER A 92 -10.71 -17.78 4.72
N ASP A 93 -10.11 -16.89 5.52
CA ASP A 93 -10.82 -15.77 6.13
C ASP A 93 -11.18 -14.70 5.10
N PHE A 94 -10.43 -14.63 3.99
CA PHE A 94 -10.73 -13.75 2.88
C PHE A 94 -11.86 -14.27 1.98
N ILE A 95 -12.03 -15.59 1.85
CA ILE A 95 -12.94 -16.22 0.88
C ILE A 95 -14.36 -15.63 0.89
N PRO A 96 -15.02 -15.42 2.05
CA PRO A 96 -16.37 -14.86 2.08
C PRO A 96 -16.48 -13.47 1.43
N TYR A 97 -15.38 -12.72 1.37
CA TYR A 97 -15.35 -11.31 0.96
C TYR A 97 -14.77 -11.09 -0.44
N LEU A 98 -14.20 -12.12 -1.08
CA LEU A 98 -13.57 -11.99 -2.41
C LEU A 98 -14.51 -12.28 -3.60
N THR A 99 -15.75 -12.69 -3.34
CA THR A 99 -16.72 -13.08 -4.38
C THR A 99 -16.88 -12.01 -5.47
N GLU A 100 -16.94 -10.73 -5.06
CA GLU A 100 -17.15 -9.63 -6.00
C GLU A 100 -15.92 -9.24 -6.83
N ILE A 101 -14.72 -9.63 -6.38
CA ILE A 101 -13.47 -9.35 -7.08
C ILE A 101 -12.96 -10.53 -7.89
N LYS A 102 -13.52 -11.73 -7.67
CA LYS A 102 -13.14 -12.96 -8.37
C LYS A 102 -13.10 -12.80 -9.89
N LYS A 103 -14.08 -12.07 -10.46
CA LYS A 103 -14.17 -11.79 -11.89
C LYS A 103 -12.96 -11.07 -12.48
N PHE A 104 -12.19 -10.33 -11.66
CA PHE A 104 -10.99 -9.61 -12.11
C PHE A 104 -9.73 -10.49 -12.08
N LEU A 105 -9.79 -11.65 -11.44
CA LEU A 105 -8.65 -12.53 -11.20
C LEU A 105 -8.47 -13.60 -12.28
N ASP A 106 -9.40 -13.69 -13.24
CA ASP A 106 -9.41 -14.72 -14.30
C ASP A 106 -9.27 -16.16 -13.75
N THR A 107 -9.91 -16.45 -12.61
CA THR A 107 -9.81 -17.74 -11.90
C THR A 107 -10.65 -18.84 -12.52
N ASP A 108 -11.65 -18.48 -13.34
CA ASP A 108 -12.65 -19.43 -13.85
C ASP A 108 -12.08 -20.36 -14.93
N LYS A 109 -10.97 -19.97 -15.58
CA LYS A 109 -10.25 -20.81 -16.53
C LYS A 109 -9.54 -22.00 -15.90
N GLU A 110 -9.28 -21.95 -14.59
CA GLU A 110 -8.40 -22.92 -13.93
C GLU A 110 -9.17 -24.00 -13.14
N GLY A 111 -10.49 -23.87 -12.96
CA GLY A 111 -11.30 -24.83 -12.18
C GLY A 111 -10.84 -25.03 -10.73
N LYS A 112 -9.92 -24.20 -10.24
CA LYS A 112 -9.31 -24.32 -8.91
C LYS A 112 -10.26 -23.78 -7.85
N LEU A 113 -10.35 -24.51 -6.73
CA LEU A 113 -10.96 -24.00 -5.51
C LEU A 113 -10.28 -22.69 -5.11
N LEU A 114 -11.05 -21.65 -4.80
CA LEU A 114 -10.54 -20.30 -4.51
C LEU A 114 -9.45 -20.34 -3.42
N ASN A 115 -9.60 -21.17 -2.40
CA ASN A 115 -8.57 -21.35 -1.37
C ASN A 115 -7.20 -21.78 -1.94
N LYS A 116 -7.18 -22.76 -2.85
CA LYS A 116 -5.94 -23.22 -3.48
C LYS A 116 -5.31 -22.12 -4.34
N PHE A 117 -6.16 -21.35 -5.03
CA PHE A 117 -5.70 -20.19 -5.81
C PHE A 117 -5.07 -19.12 -4.90
N LEU A 118 -5.68 -18.78 -3.77
CA LEU A 118 -5.12 -17.80 -2.83
C LEU A 118 -3.77 -18.26 -2.25
N ASN A 119 -3.66 -19.53 -1.86
CA ASN A 119 -2.39 -20.11 -1.38
C ASN A 119 -1.30 -20.02 -2.45
N GLN A 120 -1.63 -20.39 -3.69
CA GLN A 120 -0.68 -20.30 -4.80
C GLN A 120 -0.28 -18.84 -5.06
N LEU A 121 -1.25 -17.93 -5.10
CA LEU A 121 -1.01 -16.51 -5.36
C LEU A 121 -0.13 -15.86 -4.28
N GLU A 122 -0.37 -16.19 -3.02
CA GLU A 122 0.45 -15.73 -1.89
C GLU A 122 1.90 -16.18 -2.03
N VAL A 123 2.13 -17.47 -2.27
CA VAL A 123 3.47 -18.03 -2.45
C VAL A 123 4.19 -17.42 -3.66
N GLU A 124 3.51 -17.35 -4.81
CA GLU A 124 4.07 -16.74 -6.02
C GLU A 124 4.44 -15.28 -5.80
N THR A 125 3.60 -14.53 -5.07
CA THR A 125 3.88 -13.14 -4.75
C THR A 125 5.11 -13.04 -3.84
N PHE A 126 5.18 -13.85 -2.79
CA PHE A 126 6.31 -13.83 -1.86
C PHE A 126 7.64 -14.18 -2.54
N VAL A 127 7.63 -15.19 -3.41
CA VAL A 127 8.78 -15.56 -4.26
C VAL A 127 9.15 -14.41 -5.21
N SER A 128 8.16 -13.76 -5.83
CA SER A 128 8.42 -12.64 -6.75
C SER A 128 9.06 -11.41 -6.09
N LEU A 129 8.94 -11.30 -4.77
CA LEU A 129 9.59 -10.28 -3.95
C LEU A 129 10.96 -10.73 -3.42
N ASN A 130 11.49 -11.86 -3.89
CA ASN A 130 12.66 -12.51 -3.31
C ASN A 130 12.53 -12.71 -1.79
N HIS A 131 11.31 -12.97 -1.32
CA HIS A 131 10.97 -13.15 0.09
C HIS A 131 11.20 -11.90 0.97
N GLN A 132 11.28 -10.71 0.39
CA GLN A 132 11.49 -9.45 1.11
C GLN A 132 10.22 -8.61 1.19
N LEU A 133 9.73 -8.42 2.42
CA LEU A 133 8.60 -7.53 2.74
C LEU A 133 9.03 -6.19 3.35
N ASP A 134 10.33 -5.97 3.50
CA ASP A 134 10.88 -4.68 3.91
C ASP A 134 10.44 -3.57 2.95
N ILE A 135 10.00 -2.45 3.52
CA ILE A 135 9.61 -1.26 2.78
C ILE A 135 10.88 -0.46 2.47
N ASP A 136 11.13 -0.19 1.19
CA ASP A 136 12.15 0.77 0.80
C ASP A 136 11.58 2.19 0.94
N PHE A 137 11.88 2.83 2.07
CA PHE A 137 11.43 4.19 2.35
C PHE A 137 11.97 5.23 1.35
N LYS A 138 13.15 5.02 0.73
CA LYS A 138 13.65 5.96 -0.29
C LYS A 138 12.81 5.89 -1.55
N HIS A 139 12.48 4.67 -1.98
CA HIS A 139 11.60 4.45 -3.11
C HIS A 139 10.20 5.01 -2.81
N LEU A 140 9.66 4.76 -1.62
CA LEU A 140 8.36 5.29 -1.19
C LEU A 140 8.32 6.82 -1.19
N ILE A 141 9.39 7.50 -0.73
CA ILE A 141 9.50 8.97 -0.83
C ILE A 141 9.39 9.43 -2.28
N SER A 142 10.08 8.76 -3.22
CA SER A 142 10.01 9.08 -4.65
C SER A 142 8.59 8.93 -5.19
N ILE A 143 7.88 7.86 -4.81
CA ILE A 143 6.49 7.64 -5.19
C ILE A 143 5.62 8.78 -4.66
N LEU A 144 5.70 9.10 -3.36
CA LEU A 144 4.90 10.16 -2.75
C LEU A 144 5.18 11.53 -3.36
N LYS A 145 6.46 11.82 -3.69
CA LYS A 145 6.88 13.05 -4.37
C LYS A 145 6.26 13.20 -5.76
N GLY A 146 6.22 12.12 -6.54
CA GLY A 146 5.74 12.14 -7.92
C GLY A 146 4.21 11.98 -8.08
N ASN A 147 3.52 11.44 -7.07
CA ASN A 147 2.15 10.92 -7.24
C ASN A 147 1.11 11.51 -6.28
N CYS A 148 1.50 12.40 -5.36
CA CYS A 148 0.59 12.98 -4.38
C CYS A 148 0.22 14.44 -4.70
N THR A 149 -1.07 14.75 -4.59
CA THR A 149 -1.56 16.13 -4.43
C THR A 149 -1.32 16.62 -3.00
N LEU A 150 -1.44 17.93 -2.78
CA LEU A 150 -1.38 18.52 -1.43
C LEU A 150 -2.42 17.89 -0.48
N GLU A 151 -3.64 17.67 -0.94
CA GLU A 151 -4.68 17.01 -0.12
C GLU A 151 -4.28 15.56 0.24
N THR A 152 -3.68 14.84 -0.71
CA THR A 152 -3.26 13.44 -0.50
C THR A 152 -2.11 13.37 0.49
N ILE A 153 -1.12 14.27 0.39
CA ILE A 153 0.04 14.30 1.29
C ILE A 153 -0.38 14.73 2.70
N GLN A 154 -1.29 15.70 2.84
CA GLN A 154 -1.86 16.10 4.14
C GLN A 154 -2.59 14.93 4.81
N SER A 155 -3.43 14.22 4.05
CA SER A 155 -4.16 13.06 4.55
C SER A 155 -3.23 11.91 4.96
N PHE A 156 -2.13 11.70 4.23
CA PHE A 156 -1.10 10.73 4.59
C PHE A 156 -0.37 11.13 5.87
N THR A 157 0.09 12.37 5.96
CA THR A 157 0.79 12.89 7.15
C THR A 157 -0.09 12.81 8.39
N GLU A 158 -1.37 13.18 8.29
CA GLU A 158 -2.33 13.04 9.39
C GLU A 158 -2.48 11.57 9.83
N ALA A 159 -2.57 10.64 8.88
CA ALA A 159 -2.69 9.22 9.19
C ALA A 159 -1.44 8.64 9.89
N CYS A 160 -0.28 9.27 9.72
CA CYS A 160 0.97 8.87 10.36
C CYS A 160 1.21 9.56 11.72
N LYS A 161 0.40 10.55 12.11
CA LYS A 161 0.59 11.28 13.37
C LYS A 161 0.51 10.34 14.56
N GLY A 162 1.51 10.43 15.43
CA GLY A 162 1.59 9.64 16.66
C GLY A 162 2.26 8.28 16.52
N LEU A 163 2.77 7.94 15.32
CA LEU A 163 3.63 6.78 15.12
C LEU A 163 5.09 7.06 15.55
N ASP A 164 5.49 8.34 15.65
CA ASP A 164 6.90 8.78 15.76
C ASP A 164 7.72 8.24 16.93
N ASN A 165 7.10 7.78 18.02
CA ASN A 165 7.82 7.46 19.24
C ASN A 165 8.62 6.14 19.19
N ASP A 166 8.22 5.16 18.38
CA ASP A 166 8.94 3.86 18.24
C ASP A 166 9.13 3.44 16.76
N CYS A 167 9.17 4.41 15.85
CA CYS A 167 9.40 4.14 14.43
C CYS A 167 10.86 3.88 14.10
N SER A 168 11.10 3.14 13.01
CA SER A 168 12.47 2.97 12.50
C SER A 168 13.03 4.30 12.00
N LYS A 169 14.36 4.45 12.09
CA LYS A 169 15.07 5.65 11.59
C LYS A 169 14.72 5.96 10.13
N GLY A 170 14.47 4.94 9.31
CA GLY A 170 14.05 5.09 7.92
C GLY A 170 12.68 5.76 7.78
N PHE A 171 11.71 5.30 8.57
CA PHE A 171 10.38 5.91 8.60
C PHE A 171 10.43 7.36 9.10
N SER A 172 11.12 7.63 10.21
CA SER A 172 11.25 9.01 10.73
C SER A 172 11.91 9.95 9.73
N GLN A 173 12.90 9.47 8.96
CA GLN A 173 13.52 10.25 7.91
C GLN A 173 12.55 10.51 6.74
N MET A 174 11.78 9.49 6.33
CA MET A 174 10.73 9.66 5.33
C MET A 174 9.73 10.73 5.76
N MET A 175 9.21 10.66 6.99
CA MET A 175 8.22 11.63 7.47
C MET A 175 8.73 13.06 7.40
N LYS A 176 9.98 13.32 7.83
CA LYS A 176 10.59 14.66 7.70
C LYS A 176 10.65 15.17 6.26
N GLU A 177 11.00 14.29 5.31
CA GLU A 177 11.06 14.68 3.89
C GLU A 177 9.70 14.93 3.28
N ILE A 178 8.69 14.16 3.68
CA ILE A 178 7.30 14.33 3.22
C ILE A 178 6.69 15.60 3.81
N GLU A 179 6.96 15.91 5.08
CA GLU A 179 6.53 17.18 5.68
C GLU A 179 7.15 18.39 4.98
N ALA A 180 8.44 18.33 4.65
CA ALA A 180 9.09 19.38 3.87
C ALA A 180 8.46 19.53 2.47
N GLN A 181 8.11 18.43 1.81
CA GLN A 181 7.39 18.47 0.54
C GLN A 181 6.00 19.09 0.69
N MET A 182 5.25 18.73 1.73
CA MET A 182 3.93 19.28 2.00
C MET A 182 3.97 20.80 2.17
N ILE A 183 4.97 21.31 2.90
CA ILE A 183 5.20 22.76 3.04
C ILE A 183 5.45 23.42 1.68
N ASN A 184 6.32 22.83 0.84
CA ASN A 184 6.59 23.36 -0.50
C ASN A 184 5.35 23.38 -1.39
N LEU A 185 4.51 22.33 -1.32
CA LEU A 185 3.24 22.27 -2.05
C LEU A 185 2.23 23.31 -1.56
N GLN A 186 2.19 23.57 -0.25
CA GLN A 186 1.33 24.61 0.33
C GLN A 186 1.72 26.00 -0.20
N PHE A 187 3.02 26.34 -0.18
CA PHE A 187 3.50 27.60 -0.72
C PHE A 187 3.17 27.79 -2.21
N ALA A 188 3.26 26.72 -3.02
CA ALA A 188 2.92 26.79 -4.44
C ALA A 188 1.43 27.13 -4.65
N VAL A 189 0.53 26.50 -3.89
CA VAL A 189 -0.92 26.76 -3.94
C VAL A 189 -1.25 28.18 -3.50
N ASP A 190 -0.62 28.65 -2.42
CA ASP A 190 -0.85 30.01 -1.90
C ASP A 190 -0.42 31.07 -2.93
N PHE A 191 0.72 30.85 -3.61
CA PHE A 191 1.23 31.77 -4.64
C PHE A 191 0.35 31.81 -5.90
N ASP A 192 -0.15 30.66 -6.35
CA ASP A 192 -1.08 30.59 -7.49
C ASP A 192 -2.44 31.26 -7.16
N SER A 193 -2.86 31.22 -5.90
CA SER A 193 -4.09 31.89 -5.43
C SER A 193 -3.95 33.42 -5.37
N GLU A 194 -2.78 33.94 -5.00
CA GLU A 194 -2.50 35.39 -5.01
C GLU A 194 -2.35 35.94 -6.44
N ALA A 195 -1.75 35.15 -7.35
CA ALA A 195 -1.62 35.54 -8.76
C ALA A 195 -2.97 35.59 -9.50
N SER A 196 -3.95 34.79 -9.07
CA SER A 196 -5.30 34.75 -9.64
C SER A 196 -6.27 35.78 -9.05
N LEU A 197 -5.88 36.52 -8.01
CA LEU A 197 -6.65 37.62 -7.40
C LEU A 197 -6.43 39.00 -8.05
N ASN A 198 -5.56 39.12 -9.06
CA ASN A 198 -5.25 40.42 -9.70
C ASN A 198 -6.03 40.71 -11.00
N ILE A 199 -7.12 39.98 -11.26
CA ILE A 199 -8.08 40.35 -12.31
C ILE A 199 -9.49 40.07 -11.77
N THR A 200 -10.12 41.03 -11.10
CA THR A 200 -11.52 41.48 -11.33
C THR A 200 -11.82 42.69 -10.43
N ASP A 201 -12.51 43.66 -11.03
CA ASP A 201 -12.99 44.96 -10.60
C ASP A 201 -13.35 45.23 -9.13
N GLU A 202 -13.11 46.49 -8.78
CA GLU A 202 -13.79 47.26 -7.74
C GLU A 202 -15.32 47.11 -7.85
N ASN A 203 -15.98 46.60 -6.79
CA ASN A 203 -17.12 47.23 -6.10
C ASN A 203 -17.96 46.22 -5.28
N LEU A 204 -18.48 46.74 -4.16
CA LEU A 204 -19.58 46.26 -3.30
C LEU A 204 -19.27 45.35 -2.08
N GLU A 205 -19.01 46.04 -0.97
CA GLU A 205 -19.80 46.03 0.28
C GLU A 205 -20.58 44.77 0.75
N ASN A 206 -20.28 44.42 2.02
CA ASN A 206 -21.18 44.14 3.15
C ASN A 206 -21.61 42.68 3.54
N THR A 207 -21.04 42.24 4.69
CA THR A 207 -21.65 41.48 5.84
C THR A 207 -21.75 39.93 5.83
N PRO A 208 -21.91 39.22 7.00
CA PRO A 208 -20.80 38.70 7.81
C PRO A 208 -20.86 37.17 8.13
N LEU A 209 -19.73 36.65 8.66
CA LEU A 209 -19.54 35.52 9.59
C LEU A 209 -20.67 34.47 9.75
N GLN A 210 -20.38 33.22 9.38
CA GLN A 210 -20.82 32.04 10.14
C GLN A 210 -19.73 30.96 10.20
N LYS A 211 -19.25 30.71 11.43
CA LYS A 211 -18.47 29.54 11.83
C LYS A 211 -19.36 28.31 11.79
N ASN A 212 -18.87 27.22 11.20
CA ASN A 212 -19.26 25.86 11.59
C ASN A 212 -18.03 24.96 11.53
N VAL A 213 -17.48 24.66 12.70
CA VAL A 213 -16.45 23.63 12.90
C VAL A 213 -17.18 22.45 13.54
N HIS A 214 -17.33 21.36 12.79
CA HIS A 214 -17.75 20.07 13.35
C HIS A 214 -16.59 19.08 13.15
N VAL A 215 -15.76 18.95 14.18
CA VAL A 215 -14.71 17.93 14.27
C VAL A 215 -15.36 16.68 14.85
N ASN A 216 -15.50 15.63 14.05
CA ASN A 216 -15.71 14.27 14.57
C ASN A 216 -14.33 13.62 14.73
N SER A 217 -13.81 13.64 15.96
CA SER A 217 -12.62 12.89 16.34
C SER A 217 -12.97 11.40 16.48
N MET A 218 -12.29 10.55 15.72
CA MET A 218 -12.27 9.10 16.01
C MET A 218 -11.27 8.79 17.14
N PRO A 219 -11.51 7.72 17.91
CA PRO A 219 -10.79 7.45 19.15
C PRO A 219 -9.40 6.85 18.88
N LYS A 220 -8.42 7.33 19.64
CA LYS A 220 -7.07 6.77 19.74
C LYS A 220 -7.15 5.34 20.29
N SER A 221 -6.67 4.36 19.52
CA SER A 221 -6.35 3.04 20.07
C SER A 221 -4.87 2.99 20.45
N VAL A 222 -4.64 2.70 21.72
CA VAL A 222 -3.34 2.46 22.34
C VAL A 222 -2.84 1.05 21.97
N SER A 223 -1.52 0.93 21.75
CA SER A 223 -0.67 -0.27 21.76
C SER A 223 -0.43 -1.07 20.46
N ILE A 224 0.33 -0.56 19.48
CA ILE A 224 1.07 -1.40 18.49
C ILE A 224 2.37 -0.65 18.09
N LEU A 225 3.49 -0.91 18.76
CA LEU A 225 4.71 -0.07 18.71
C LEU A 225 6.03 -0.87 18.55
N HIS A 226 6.12 -1.85 17.65
CA HIS A 226 7.42 -2.56 17.54
C HIS A 226 7.84 -3.16 16.19
N ARG A 227 7.12 -2.95 15.08
CA ARG A 227 7.31 -3.77 13.86
C ARG A 227 7.98 -3.08 12.66
N LEU A 228 8.04 -1.76 12.60
CA LEU A 228 8.78 -1.02 11.55
C LEU A 228 10.31 -1.28 11.52
N GLY A 229 10.86 -2.02 12.50
CA GLY A 229 12.28 -2.35 12.60
C GLY A 229 12.66 -3.84 12.52
N ILE A 230 11.72 -4.79 12.41
CA ILE A 230 12.01 -6.23 12.63
C ILE A 230 12.32 -7.04 11.36
N PHE A 231 12.11 -6.52 10.15
CA PHE A 231 12.23 -7.35 8.94
C PHE A 231 13.66 -7.70 8.49
N LYS A 232 14.70 -7.24 9.19
CA LYS A 232 16.10 -7.67 8.95
C LYS A 232 16.44 -9.11 9.33
N LEU A 233 15.57 -9.88 9.99
CA LEU A 233 16.00 -11.12 10.66
C LEU A 233 15.80 -12.45 9.91
N PHE A 234 15.25 -12.48 8.70
CA PHE A 234 15.03 -13.75 7.98
C PHE A 234 16.12 -14.17 6.98
N THR A 235 17.25 -13.46 6.92
CA THR A 235 18.35 -13.79 5.98
C THR A 235 19.67 -14.18 6.61
N LEU A 236 19.73 -14.40 7.94
CA LEU A 236 20.98 -14.73 8.65
C LEU A 236 21.03 -16.11 9.33
N SER A 237 20.13 -17.04 9.01
CA SER A 237 20.35 -18.47 9.28
C SER A 237 20.86 -19.20 8.04
N GLY A 238 21.81 -18.59 7.33
CA GLY A 238 22.77 -19.30 6.49
C GLY A 238 23.86 -19.89 7.38
N VAL A 239 23.55 -20.95 8.11
CA VAL A 239 24.57 -21.81 8.71
C VAL A 239 24.82 -22.94 7.73
N GLU A 240 26.02 -22.89 7.16
CA GLU A 240 26.64 -23.93 6.36
C GLU A 240 26.55 -25.30 7.05
N LEU A 241 26.03 -26.29 6.33
CA LEU A 241 26.42 -27.68 6.53
C LEU A 241 27.07 -28.14 5.23
N SER A 242 28.38 -27.95 5.20
CA SER A 242 29.28 -28.51 4.21
C SER A 242 29.38 -30.03 4.35
N ASP A 243 29.51 -30.65 3.19
CA ASP A 243 30.03 -31.98 2.89
C ASP A 243 30.55 -32.84 4.06
N GLN A 244 29.87 -33.96 4.29
CA GLN A 244 30.58 -35.21 4.58
C GLN A 244 30.16 -36.28 3.57
N THR A 245 31.12 -36.57 2.69
CA THR A 245 31.12 -37.64 1.72
C THR A 245 31.22 -39.01 2.40
N ASN A 246 30.53 -39.97 1.78
CA ASN A 246 30.73 -41.42 1.80
C ASN A 246 32.00 -41.96 2.46
N VAL A 247 31.89 -43.06 3.23
CA VAL A 247 32.64 -44.32 3.06
C VAL A 247 32.27 -45.34 4.17
N LEU A 248 32.25 -46.63 3.77
CA LEU A 248 32.16 -47.91 4.51
C LEU A 248 30.81 -48.64 4.38
N VAL A 249 30.61 -49.48 3.35
CA VAL A 249 31.20 -50.82 3.07
C VAL A 249 30.32 -51.96 3.63
N ASN A 250 29.83 -52.77 2.69
CA ASN A 250 29.29 -54.12 2.87
C ASN A 250 30.07 -54.97 3.90
N LYS A 251 29.34 -55.77 4.70
CA LYS A 251 29.63 -57.20 4.85
C LYS A 251 28.51 -57.97 5.60
N LYS A 252 28.04 -58.99 4.88
CA LYS A 252 27.41 -60.27 5.28
C LYS A 252 26.03 -60.27 5.93
#